data_AF-A0A937W6Z0-F1
#
_entry.id   AF-A0A937W6Z0-F1
#
_cell.length_a   1.000
_cell.length_b   1.000
_cell.length_c   1.000
_cell.angle_alpha   90.00
_cell.angle_beta   90.00
_cell.angle_gamma   90.00
#
_symmetry.space_group_name_H-M   'P 1'
#
loop_
_entity.id
_entity.type
_entity.pdbx_description
1 polymer ?
#
loop_
_entity_poly.entity_id
_entity_poly.type
_entity_poly.pdbx_seq_one_letter_code
_entity_poly.pdbx_strand_id
1 'polypeptide(L)'
;MPQKKKGGIKIMKPINFTKHCIDSGKNETCAIADVDGDGILDIVGGTHWYKGPEWVKYPMREMPFISGYIDNFADLPLDVNGDGRVDIISGSWFRQQIAWYENPGEPGAPWREHIIDHPGNVEALCLVDIDGDGIPDILPNAFGIPVAWYKTHIGSEPYWKRIDIGDEGRTHGIGYGDINGDGRIDIITPSGWYEAPPNPVEQKWKWHPEFNLKSTGIPILTYDVNNDGLADLIWGGGHDYGLFWAEQCLKPDGSREWIQHEIDMSWSQSHALVLADLDNDGISELITGKRYGAHGEGDPGGKDPTCLYWYKLDRDSQTWTRYTLDYGTGVGGGMQICVADINGNGKLDIVAPGKGGLYLFEQQ
;
A
#
# COMPACT_ATOMS: atom_id res chain seq x y z
N MET A 1 14.14 14.59 43.80
CA MET A 1 13.59 15.36 42.67
C MET A 1 14.39 15.00 41.43
N PRO A 2 13.81 14.28 40.45
CA PRO A 2 14.51 14.01 39.21
C PRO A 2 14.55 15.29 38.37
N GLN A 3 15.74 15.70 37.94
CA GLN A 3 15.91 16.80 37.01
C GLN A 3 15.27 16.42 35.68
N LYS A 4 14.17 17.10 35.31
CA LYS A 4 13.68 17.12 33.92
C LYS A 4 14.82 17.67 33.06
N LYS A 5 15.45 16.80 32.26
CA LYS A 5 16.30 17.26 31.15
C LYS A 5 15.39 18.10 30.25
N LYS A 6 15.69 19.39 30.14
CA LYS A 6 15.06 20.26 29.14
C LYS A 6 15.43 19.69 27.78
N GLY A 7 14.46 19.11 27.08
CA GLY A 7 14.62 18.71 25.68
C GLY A 7 15.08 19.93 24.89
N GLY A 8 16.21 19.80 24.20
CA GLY A 8 16.63 20.81 23.24
C GLY A 8 15.56 20.94 22.17
N ILE A 9 15.32 22.17 21.70
CA ILE A 9 14.48 22.41 20.53
C ILE A 9 15.15 21.70 19.35
N LYS A 10 14.63 20.54 18.94
CA LYS A 10 14.98 19.91 17.66
C LYS A 10 14.42 20.85 16.59
N ILE A 11 15.29 21.68 16.01
CA ILE A 11 14.90 22.49 14.84
C ILE A 11 14.76 21.49 13.70
N MET A 12 13.52 21.13 13.37
CA MET A 12 13.25 20.30 12.20
C MET A 12 13.68 21.06 10.95
N LYS A 13 14.50 20.41 10.11
CA LYS A 13 14.78 20.93 8.79
C LYS A 13 13.54 20.70 7.92
N PRO A 14 13.10 21.70 7.15
CA PRO A 14 12.00 21.49 6.22
C PRO A 14 12.37 20.39 5.20
N ILE A 15 11.52 19.38 5.07
CA ILE A 15 11.61 18.39 4.00
C ILE A 15 11.17 19.07 2.69
N ASN A 16 11.99 18.94 1.65
CA ASN A 16 11.65 19.45 0.31
C ASN A 16 11.81 18.33 -0.71
N PHE A 17 10.95 18.34 -1.71
CA PHE A 17 10.96 17.36 -2.79
C PHE A 17 11.13 18.05 -4.14
N THR A 18 11.94 17.46 -5.00
CA THR A 18 11.95 17.77 -6.44
C THR A 18 11.01 16.81 -7.15
N LYS A 19 10.10 17.34 -7.97
CA LYS A 19 9.15 16.55 -8.75
C LYS A 19 9.74 16.20 -10.11
N HIS A 20 9.76 14.91 -10.43
CA HIS A 20 10.17 14.36 -11.73
C HIS A 20 8.97 13.64 -12.36
N CYS A 21 8.70 13.93 -13.64
CA CYS A 21 7.78 13.13 -14.44
C CYS A 21 8.57 12.00 -15.09
N ILE A 22 8.34 10.76 -14.63
CA ILE A 22 9.01 9.57 -15.17
C ILE A 22 8.28 9.13 -16.45
N ASP A 23 6.94 9.11 -16.41
CA ASP A 23 6.11 8.84 -17.58
C ASP A 23 4.78 9.60 -17.48
N SER A 24 4.38 10.27 -18.55
CA SER A 24 3.07 10.97 -18.61
C SER A 24 1.87 10.05 -18.92
N GLY A 25 2.14 8.80 -19.27
CA GLY A 25 1.15 7.76 -19.54
C GLY A 25 0.47 7.26 -18.27
N LYS A 26 -0.76 6.76 -18.43
CA LYS A 26 -1.55 6.23 -17.31
C LYS A 26 -0.82 5.07 -16.64
N ASN A 27 -0.63 5.14 -15.34
CA ASN A 27 -0.10 4.06 -14.51
C ASN A 27 -0.90 4.06 -13.22
N GLU A 28 -1.61 2.99 -12.86
CA GLU A 28 -2.37 3.00 -11.59
C GLU A 28 -1.47 2.62 -10.40
N THR A 29 -0.39 1.91 -10.65
CA THR A 29 0.48 1.28 -9.64
C THR A 29 1.95 1.52 -9.99
N CYS A 30 2.81 1.24 -9.02
CA CYS A 30 4.25 1.24 -9.21
C CYS A 30 4.92 0.21 -8.30
N ALA A 31 6.15 -0.15 -8.63
CA ALA A 31 7.07 -0.83 -7.72
C ALA A 31 8.46 -0.18 -7.80
N ILE A 32 9.26 -0.36 -6.75
CA ILE A 32 10.67 0.02 -6.71
C ILE A 32 11.48 -1.25 -6.46
N ALA A 33 12.44 -1.54 -7.34
CA ALA A 33 13.32 -2.70 -7.24
C ALA A 33 14.55 -2.52 -8.12
N ASP A 34 15.64 -3.20 -7.82
CA ASP A 34 16.77 -3.37 -8.75
C ASP A 34 16.39 -4.44 -9.79
N VAL A 35 15.91 -4.00 -10.97
CA VAL A 35 15.31 -4.88 -11.97
C VAL A 35 16.39 -5.56 -12.80
N ASP A 36 17.53 -4.92 -13.04
CA ASP A 36 18.61 -5.47 -13.85
C ASP A 36 19.86 -5.92 -13.07
N GLY A 37 19.83 -5.81 -11.74
CA GLY A 37 20.84 -6.35 -10.84
C GLY A 37 22.10 -5.49 -10.76
N ASP A 38 22.03 -4.20 -11.10
CA ASP A 38 23.17 -3.29 -11.09
C ASP A 38 23.39 -2.57 -9.75
N GLY A 39 22.50 -2.79 -8.78
CA GLY A 39 22.53 -2.20 -7.44
C GLY A 39 21.91 -0.81 -7.35
N ILE A 40 21.31 -0.30 -8.43
CA ILE A 40 20.56 0.95 -8.48
C ILE A 40 19.07 0.60 -8.50
N LEU A 41 18.25 1.35 -7.75
CA LEU A 41 16.82 1.12 -7.73
C LEU A 41 16.16 1.67 -9.00
N ASP A 42 15.36 0.82 -9.63
CA ASP A 42 14.53 1.13 -10.77
C ASP A 42 13.07 1.32 -10.35
N ILE A 43 12.26 1.82 -11.29
CA ILE A 43 10.81 1.93 -11.11
C ILE A 43 10.10 1.03 -12.10
N VAL A 44 9.10 0.29 -11.66
CA VAL A 44 8.15 -0.43 -12.52
C VAL A 44 6.83 0.32 -12.52
N GLY A 45 6.17 0.41 -13.68
CA GLY A 45 4.84 1.00 -13.79
C GLY A 45 4.11 0.53 -15.04
N GLY A 46 2.91 -0.04 -14.85
CA GLY A 46 2.03 -0.40 -15.95
C GLY A 46 2.67 -1.45 -16.88
N THR A 47 2.94 -1.03 -18.11
CA THR A 47 3.51 -1.88 -19.19
C THR A 47 5.03 -1.78 -19.33
N HIS A 48 5.69 -0.98 -18.49
CA HIS A 48 7.11 -0.65 -18.62
C HIS A 48 7.83 -0.69 -17.27
N TRP A 49 9.16 -0.70 -17.35
CA TRP A 49 10.04 -0.36 -16.23
C TRP A 49 11.05 0.71 -16.69
N TYR A 50 11.63 1.43 -15.73
CA TYR A 50 12.43 2.63 -15.93
C TYR A 50 13.74 2.48 -15.16
N LYS A 51 14.82 2.24 -15.91
CA LYS A 51 16.16 2.00 -15.34
C LYS A 51 16.71 3.27 -14.70
N GLY A 52 17.03 3.24 -13.42
CA GLY A 52 17.65 4.34 -12.69
C GLY A 52 19.15 4.51 -13.04
N PRO A 53 19.75 5.67 -12.73
CA PRO A 53 19.10 6.91 -12.28
C PRO A 53 18.57 7.77 -13.44
N GLU A 54 18.86 7.43 -14.70
CA GLU A 54 18.42 8.23 -15.87
C GLU A 54 16.96 7.98 -16.29
N TRP A 55 16.29 7.03 -15.65
CA TRP A 55 14.90 6.60 -15.91
C TRP A 55 14.69 6.14 -17.36
N VAL A 56 15.64 5.36 -17.89
CA VAL A 56 15.56 4.83 -19.26
C VAL A 56 14.42 3.83 -19.35
N LYS A 57 13.44 4.14 -20.20
CA LYS A 57 12.20 3.35 -20.35
C LYS A 57 12.42 2.08 -21.17
N TYR A 58 12.03 0.94 -20.61
CA TYR A 58 12.01 -0.36 -21.28
C TYR A 58 10.60 -0.97 -21.24
N PRO A 59 10.15 -1.63 -22.32
CA PRO A 59 8.92 -2.41 -22.28
C PRO A 59 9.10 -3.60 -21.32
N MET A 60 8.04 -3.93 -20.58
CA MET A 60 8.02 -5.04 -19.63
C MET A 60 6.99 -6.09 -20.05
N ARG A 61 5.73 -5.67 -20.23
CA ARG A 61 4.59 -6.55 -20.49
C ARG A 61 3.50 -5.83 -21.26
N GLU A 62 2.61 -6.60 -21.86
CA GLU A 62 1.38 -6.07 -22.46
C GLU A 62 0.21 -6.17 -21.46
N MET A 63 -0.62 -5.13 -21.41
CA MET A 63 -1.80 -5.10 -20.55
C MET A 63 -2.99 -4.46 -21.29
N PRO A 64 -4.21 -5.00 -21.11
CA PRO A 64 -5.40 -4.39 -21.69
C PRO A 64 -5.61 -2.96 -21.19
N PHE A 65 -6.02 -2.09 -22.11
CA PHE A 65 -6.57 -0.78 -21.76
C PHE A 65 -8.09 -0.82 -21.86
N ILE A 66 -8.78 -0.82 -20.72
CA ILE A 66 -10.24 -1.02 -20.64
C ILE A 66 -10.84 0.12 -19.83
N SER A 67 -11.87 0.77 -20.38
CA SER A 67 -12.64 1.81 -19.68
C SER A 67 -11.79 2.92 -19.04
N GLY A 68 -10.66 3.26 -19.66
CA GLY A 68 -9.77 4.32 -19.17
C GLY A 68 -8.66 3.86 -18.23
N TYR A 69 -8.55 2.55 -17.95
CA TYR A 69 -7.56 1.92 -17.07
C TYR A 69 -6.56 1.10 -17.88
N ILE A 70 -5.30 1.10 -17.47
CA ILE A 70 -4.45 -0.07 -17.68
C ILE A 70 -4.88 -1.10 -16.64
N ASP A 71 -5.15 -2.34 -17.04
CA ASP A 71 -5.64 -3.39 -16.15
C ASP A 71 -4.53 -3.94 -15.24
N ASN A 72 -4.08 -3.08 -14.34
CA ASN A 72 -3.03 -3.30 -13.36
C ASN A 72 -3.43 -2.62 -12.05
N PHE A 73 -3.61 -3.43 -11.01
CA PHE A 73 -4.11 -3.01 -9.71
C PHE A 73 -3.16 -3.33 -8.56
N ALA A 74 -2.01 -3.95 -8.85
CA ALA A 74 -0.86 -4.02 -7.95
C ALA A 74 0.42 -4.34 -8.74
N ASP A 75 1.56 -3.83 -8.28
CA ASP A 75 2.90 -4.28 -8.69
C ASP A 75 3.72 -4.58 -7.44
N LEU A 76 4.01 -5.87 -7.23
CA LEU A 76 4.65 -6.38 -6.03
C LEU A 76 5.97 -7.07 -6.40
N PRO A 77 7.14 -6.45 -6.12
CA PRO A 77 8.44 -7.01 -6.47
C PRO A 77 8.81 -8.17 -5.54
N LEU A 78 9.13 -9.32 -6.11
CA LEU A 78 9.59 -10.51 -5.38
C LEU A 78 10.32 -11.46 -6.34
N ASP A 79 11.50 -11.99 -5.99
CA ASP A 79 12.14 -13.10 -6.71
C ASP A 79 11.38 -14.40 -6.37
N VAL A 80 10.37 -14.75 -7.17
CA VAL A 80 9.49 -15.88 -6.85
C VAL A 80 10.11 -17.20 -7.29
N ASN A 81 10.87 -17.20 -8.39
CA ASN A 81 11.45 -18.41 -8.94
C ASN A 81 12.83 -18.75 -8.35
N GLY A 82 13.39 -17.88 -7.51
CA GLY A 82 14.65 -18.05 -6.79
C GLY A 82 15.88 -17.97 -7.69
N ASP A 83 15.78 -17.26 -8.82
CA ASP A 83 16.88 -17.15 -9.79
C ASP A 83 17.78 -15.92 -9.58
N GLY A 84 17.50 -15.14 -8.55
CA GLY A 84 18.24 -13.95 -8.16
C GLY A 84 17.80 -12.68 -8.87
N ARG A 85 16.74 -12.72 -9.69
CA ARG A 85 16.15 -11.53 -10.34
C ARG A 85 14.78 -11.25 -9.75
N VAL A 86 14.48 -9.97 -9.55
CA VAL A 86 13.15 -9.57 -9.06
C VAL A 86 12.12 -9.76 -10.16
N ASP A 87 11.08 -10.54 -9.85
CA ASP A 87 9.86 -10.66 -10.65
C ASP A 87 8.78 -9.68 -10.16
N ILE A 88 7.68 -9.55 -10.89
CA ILE A 88 6.55 -8.67 -10.52
C ILE A 88 5.27 -9.47 -10.42
N ILE A 89 4.74 -9.60 -9.20
CA ILE A 89 3.37 -10.10 -8.96
C ILE A 89 2.38 -8.94 -9.21
N SER A 90 1.28 -9.25 -9.90
CA SER A 90 0.27 -8.27 -10.26
C SER A 90 -1.16 -8.79 -10.13
N GLY A 91 -2.06 -7.88 -9.78
CA GLY A 91 -3.50 -8.10 -9.71
C GLY A 91 -4.23 -7.40 -10.86
N SER A 92 -5.29 -8.03 -11.35
CA SER A 92 -6.09 -7.50 -12.46
C SER A 92 -7.58 -7.53 -12.13
N TRP A 93 -8.24 -6.40 -12.39
CA TRP A 93 -9.68 -6.27 -12.23
C TRP A 93 -10.43 -6.93 -13.39
N PHE A 94 -10.06 -6.61 -14.63
CA PHE A 94 -10.85 -7.00 -15.81
C PHE A 94 -10.56 -8.44 -16.26
N ARG A 95 -9.31 -8.92 -16.15
CA ARG A 95 -8.98 -10.34 -16.39
C ARG A 95 -9.23 -11.23 -15.18
N GLN A 96 -9.56 -10.65 -14.03
CA GLN A 96 -9.94 -11.38 -12.82
C GLN A 96 -8.87 -12.39 -12.39
N GLN A 97 -7.61 -11.96 -12.36
CA GLN A 97 -6.48 -12.86 -12.10
C GLN A 97 -5.43 -12.23 -11.20
N ILE A 98 -4.69 -13.11 -10.54
CA ILE A 98 -3.39 -12.84 -9.94
C ILE A 98 -2.37 -13.57 -10.83
N ALA A 99 -1.31 -12.87 -11.22
CA ALA A 99 -0.24 -13.44 -12.03
C ALA A 99 1.11 -12.86 -11.60
N TRP A 100 2.19 -13.56 -11.92
CA TRP A 100 3.53 -12.98 -11.85
C TRP A 100 4.14 -12.89 -13.26
N TYR A 101 5.01 -11.91 -13.43
CA TYR A 101 5.74 -11.66 -14.66
C TYR A 101 7.21 -11.95 -14.40
N GLU A 102 7.74 -12.91 -15.15
CA GLU A 102 9.10 -13.40 -15.02
C GLU A 102 10.11 -12.44 -15.65
N ASN A 103 11.10 -12.03 -14.87
CA ASN A 103 12.17 -11.17 -15.33
C ASN A 103 13.17 -11.95 -16.21
N PRO A 104 13.27 -11.63 -17.51
CA PRO A 104 14.11 -12.35 -18.45
C PRO A 104 15.61 -12.09 -18.24
N GLY A 105 15.98 -11.11 -17.40
CA GLY A 105 17.38 -10.72 -17.17
C GLY A 105 18.03 -9.95 -18.31
N GLU A 106 17.24 -9.55 -19.32
CA GLU A 106 17.70 -8.73 -20.45
C GLU A 106 16.76 -7.53 -20.64
N PRO A 107 17.27 -6.29 -20.57
CA PRO A 107 16.47 -5.10 -20.81
C PRO A 107 15.78 -5.10 -22.18
N GLY A 108 14.46 -4.89 -22.17
CA GLY A 108 13.62 -4.84 -23.37
C GLY A 108 13.12 -6.18 -23.89
N ALA A 109 13.54 -7.30 -23.29
CA ALA A 109 12.89 -8.59 -23.54
C ALA A 109 11.51 -8.64 -22.87
N PRO A 110 10.48 -9.25 -23.50
CA PRO A 110 9.15 -9.33 -22.91
C PRO A 110 9.15 -10.29 -21.72
N TRP A 111 8.55 -9.85 -20.62
CA TRP A 111 8.41 -10.65 -19.40
C TRP A 111 7.33 -11.70 -19.61
N ARG A 112 7.61 -12.93 -19.19
CA ARG A 112 6.67 -14.04 -19.36
C ARG A 112 5.63 -14.00 -18.25
N GLU A 113 4.36 -14.02 -18.63
CA GLU A 113 3.27 -14.14 -17.67
C GLU A 113 3.06 -15.59 -17.21
N HIS A 114 2.88 -15.74 -15.90
CA HIS A 114 2.49 -16.98 -15.25
C HIS A 114 1.29 -16.72 -14.34
N ILE A 115 0.18 -17.41 -14.58
CA ILE A 115 -1.05 -17.24 -13.81
C ILE A 115 -0.93 -17.96 -12.47
N ILE A 116 -1.22 -17.24 -11.38
CA ILE A 116 -1.28 -17.77 -10.01
C ILE A 116 -2.68 -18.32 -9.73
N ASP A 117 -3.72 -17.50 -9.93
CA ASP A 117 -5.12 -17.88 -9.71
C ASP A 117 -6.10 -16.93 -10.41
N HIS A 118 -7.38 -17.31 -10.46
CA HIS A 118 -8.52 -16.50 -10.91
C HIS A 118 -9.54 -16.23 -9.79
N PRO A 119 -9.24 -15.36 -8.81
CA PRO A 119 -10.09 -15.12 -7.64
C PRO A 119 -11.30 -14.21 -7.91
N GLY A 120 -11.57 -13.85 -9.16
CA GLY A 120 -12.50 -12.77 -9.51
C GLY A 120 -11.79 -11.43 -9.63
N ASN A 121 -12.52 -10.32 -9.60
CA ASN A 121 -11.95 -8.99 -9.74
C ASN A 121 -10.98 -8.70 -8.58
N VAL A 122 -9.72 -8.38 -8.88
CA VAL A 122 -8.70 -7.98 -7.91
C VAL A 122 -8.53 -6.48 -7.97
N GLU A 123 -8.71 -5.80 -6.84
CA GLU A 123 -8.54 -4.34 -6.76
C GLU A 123 -7.24 -3.94 -6.10
N ALA A 124 -6.64 -4.79 -5.28
CA ALA A 124 -5.32 -4.55 -4.72
C ALA A 124 -4.72 -5.87 -4.24
N LEU A 125 -3.40 -5.89 -4.11
CA LEU A 125 -2.64 -6.96 -3.48
C LEU A 125 -1.67 -6.33 -2.48
N CYS A 126 -1.41 -7.01 -1.38
CA CYS A 126 -0.33 -6.69 -0.45
C CYS A 126 0.62 -7.88 -0.32
N LEU A 127 1.92 -7.61 -0.13
CA LEU A 127 2.89 -8.61 0.33
C LEU A 127 3.00 -8.54 1.84
N VAL A 128 2.74 -9.66 2.52
CA VAL A 128 2.68 -9.75 3.98
C VAL A 128 3.17 -11.13 4.41
N ASP A 129 4.12 -11.24 5.34
CA ASP A 129 4.50 -12.52 5.94
C ASP A 129 3.42 -12.92 6.97
N ILE A 130 2.37 -13.61 6.51
CA ILE A 130 1.16 -13.86 7.31
C ILE A 130 1.41 -14.98 8.31
N ASP A 131 2.23 -15.97 7.96
CA ASP A 131 2.51 -17.12 8.82
C ASP A 131 3.87 -17.10 9.53
N GLY A 132 4.65 -16.05 9.32
CA GLY A 132 5.89 -15.79 10.05
C GLY A 132 7.05 -16.66 9.61
N ASP A 133 7.01 -17.17 8.37
CA ASP A 133 8.07 -18.03 7.81
C ASP A 133 9.20 -17.23 7.13
N GLY A 134 9.05 -15.90 7.05
CA GLY A 134 10.01 -14.98 6.45
C GLY A 134 9.84 -14.80 4.94
N ILE A 135 8.87 -15.48 4.31
CA ILE A 135 8.52 -15.31 2.90
C ILE A 135 7.21 -14.50 2.82
N PRO A 136 7.19 -13.34 2.15
CA PRO A 136 5.96 -12.59 1.98
C PRO A 136 4.90 -13.35 1.17
N ASP A 137 3.70 -13.42 1.71
CA ASP A 137 2.49 -13.99 1.10
C ASP A 137 1.66 -12.92 0.38
N ILE A 138 0.75 -13.35 -0.50
CA ILE A 138 -0.15 -12.44 -1.21
C ILE A 138 -1.48 -12.33 -0.44
N LEU A 139 -1.81 -11.11 0.01
CA LEU A 139 -3.11 -10.75 0.56
C LEU A 139 -3.91 -9.93 -0.47
N PRO A 140 -4.91 -10.52 -1.14
CA PRO A 140 -5.74 -9.78 -2.10
C PRO A 140 -6.92 -9.06 -1.44
N ASN A 141 -7.27 -7.90 -1.99
CA ASN A 141 -8.66 -7.44 -2.00
C ASN A 141 -9.31 -7.90 -3.32
N ALA A 142 -10.07 -9.01 -3.25
CA ALA A 142 -10.69 -9.63 -4.42
C ALA A 142 -12.18 -9.91 -4.22
N PHE A 143 -12.96 -9.85 -5.31
CA PHE A 143 -14.43 -9.89 -5.26
C PHE A 143 -15.07 -11.22 -5.68
N GLY A 144 -14.32 -12.28 -6.00
CA GLY A 144 -14.87 -13.60 -6.35
C GLY A 144 -14.71 -14.67 -5.26
N ILE A 145 -13.90 -14.42 -4.23
CA ILE A 145 -13.56 -15.39 -3.18
C ILE A 145 -13.84 -14.84 -1.77
N PRO A 146 -13.96 -15.69 -0.73
CA PRO A 146 -13.92 -15.26 0.67
C PRO A 146 -12.68 -14.42 0.97
N VAL A 147 -12.63 -13.78 2.14
CA VAL A 147 -11.36 -13.24 2.65
C VAL A 147 -10.37 -14.40 2.69
N ALA A 148 -9.23 -14.22 2.04
CA ALA A 148 -8.26 -15.28 1.82
C ALA A 148 -6.87 -14.68 1.63
N TRP A 149 -5.85 -15.51 1.73
CA TRP A 149 -4.48 -15.19 1.37
C TRP A 149 -3.85 -16.37 0.63
N TYR A 150 -2.71 -16.12 0.00
CA TYR A 150 -2.00 -17.09 -0.82
C TYR A 150 -0.62 -17.29 -0.23
N LYS A 151 -0.41 -18.44 0.42
CA LYS A 151 0.91 -18.81 0.94
C LYS A 151 1.90 -18.95 -0.20
N THR A 152 2.95 -18.15 -0.21
CA THR A 152 3.97 -18.15 -1.27
C THR A 152 5.00 -19.26 -1.00
N HIS A 153 5.30 -20.05 -2.02
CA HIS A 153 6.43 -20.99 -1.99
C HIS A 153 7.42 -20.64 -3.10
N ILE A 154 8.54 -20.04 -2.71
CA ILE A 154 9.64 -19.66 -3.61
C ILE A 154 10.45 -20.90 -4.02
N GLY A 155 10.91 -20.90 -5.27
CA GLY A 155 11.82 -21.90 -5.82
C GLY A 155 11.67 -22.02 -7.33
N SER A 156 12.47 -22.87 -7.98
CA SER A 156 12.49 -22.97 -9.46
C SER A 156 11.13 -23.29 -10.10
N GLU A 157 10.20 -23.82 -9.32
CA GLU A 157 8.80 -24.07 -9.68
C GLU A 157 7.92 -23.45 -8.58
N PRO A 158 7.75 -22.12 -8.57
CA PRO A 158 7.04 -21.46 -7.49
C PRO A 158 5.55 -21.78 -7.54
N TYR A 159 4.92 -21.86 -6.38
CA TYR A 159 3.49 -22.07 -6.29
C TYR A 159 2.87 -21.35 -5.11
N TRP A 160 1.55 -21.20 -5.16
CA TRP A 160 0.79 -20.54 -4.13
C TRP A 160 -0.32 -21.44 -3.63
N LYS A 161 -0.45 -21.53 -2.30
CA LYS A 161 -1.56 -22.24 -1.66
C LYS A 161 -2.57 -21.23 -1.14
N ARG A 162 -3.77 -21.19 -1.74
CA ARG A 162 -4.87 -20.36 -1.24
C ARG A 162 -5.40 -20.89 0.09
N ILE A 163 -5.53 -20.01 1.07
CA ILE A 163 -6.11 -20.27 2.39
C ILE A 163 -7.33 -19.36 2.54
N ASP A 164 -8.52 -19.96 2.50
CA ASP A 164 -9.78 -19.25 2.72
C ASP A 164 -9.98 -19.05 4.23
N ILE A 165 -10.13 -17.79 4.66
CA ILE A 165 -10.30 -17.39 6.07
C ILE A 165 -11.79 -17.39 6.44
N GLY A 166 -12.63 -16.70 5.67
CA GLY A 166 -14.05 -16.55 5.95
C GLY A 166 -14.77 -15.56 5.04
N ASP A 167 -16.11 -15.52 5.12
CA ASP A 167 -16.95 -14.65 4.30
C ASP A 167 -17.31 -13.32 4.99
N GLU A 168 -17.10 -13.23 6.31
CA GLU A 168 -17.37 -12.03 7.08
C GLU A 168 -16.46 -10.85 6.65
N GLY A 169 -17.02 -9.65 6.60
CA GLY A 169 -16.27 -8.43 6.23
C GLY A 169 -15.85 -8.32 4.76
N ARG A 170 -16.14 -9.33 3.91
CA ARG A 170 -15.82 -9.35 2.47
C ARG A 170 -16.46 -8.18 1.71
N THR A 171 -15.72 -7.06 1.64
CA THR A 171 -16.13 -5.81 0.99
C THR A 171 -14.88 -5.09 0.43
N HIS A 172 -15.05 -3.91 -0.16
CA HIS A 172 -13.93 -3.09 -0.61
C HIS A 172 -13.12 -2.57 0.57
N GLY A 173 -11.84 -2.99 0.64
CA GLY A 173 -10.96 -2.71 1.77
C GLY A 173 -10.30 -3.97 2.30
N ILE A 174 -8.99 -3.90 2.51
CA ILE A 174 -8.24 -4.93 3.22
C ILE A 174 -7.07 -4.27 3.95
N GLY A 175 -6.70 -4.79 5.11
CA GLY A 175 -5.54 -4.38 5.87
C GLY A 175 -4.97 -5.54 6.66
N TYR A 176 -3.89 -5.28 7.37
CA TYR A 176 -3.21 -6.28 8.18
C TYR A 176 -2.42 -5.62 9.33
N GLY A 177 -2.17 -6.39 10.38
CA GLY A 177 -1.37 -5.99 11.54
C GLY A 177 -1.74 -6.78 12.79
N ASP A 178 -0.94 -6.68 13.85
CA ASP A 178 -1.20 -7.34 15.12
C ASP A 178 -2.21 -6.51 15.95
N ILE A 179 -3.50 -6.87 15.91
CA ILE A 179 -4.57 -6.08 16.53
C ILE A 179 -4.68 -6.34 18.02
N ASN A 180 -4.31 -7.54 18.49
CA ASN A 180 -4.47 -7.96 19.87
C ASN A 180 -3.16 -8.01 20.67
N GLY A 181 -2.02 -7.71 20.05
CA GLY A 181 -0.71 -7.65 20.68
C GLY A 181 -0.07 -9.02 20.92
N ASP A 182 -0.47 -10.05 20.17
CA ASP A 182 0.02 -11.41 20.35
C ASP A 182 1.17 -11.82 19.42
N GLY A 183 1.63 -10.88 18.61
CA GLY A 183 2.77 -11.01 17.70
C GLY A 183 2.44 -11.71 16.38
N ARG A 184 1.17 -11.98 16.07
CA ARG A 184 0.75 -12.55 14.79
C ARG A 184 0.06 -11.50 13.92
N ILE A 185 0.12 -11.69 12.61
CA ILE A 185 -0.50 -10.77 11.67
C ILE A 185 -1.99 -11.12 11.51
N ASP A 186 -2.85 -10.25 12.03
CA ASP A 186 -4.28 -10.33 11.82
C ASP A 186 -4.68 -9.71 10.47
N ILE A 187 -5.84 -10.10 9.95
CA ILE A 187 -6.40 -9.54 8.70
C ILE A 187 -7.57 -8.62 9.01
N ILE A 188 -7.51 -7.40 8.48
CA ILE A 188 -8.46 -6.33 8.77
C ILE A 188 -9.36 -6.13 7.55
N THR A 189 -10.65 -6.02 7.80
CA THR A 189 -11.68 -5.69 6.80
C THR A 189 -12.42 -4.43 7.25
N PRO A 190 -13.22 -3.77 6.40
CA PRO A 190 -13.93 -2.54 6.80
C PRO A 190 -14.90 -2.71 7.99
N SER A 191 -15.35 -3.93 8.31
CA SER A 191 -16.35 -4.18 9.35
C SER A 191 -15.87 -5.04 10.51
N GLY A 192 -14.56 -5.24 10.65
CA GLY A 192 -13.97 -6.10 11.68
C GLY A 192 -12.68 -6.75 11.22
N TRP A 193 -12.16 -7.65 12.03
CA TRP A 193 -10.87 -8.31 11.79
C TRP A 193 -10.91 -9.80 12.09
N TYR A 194 -9.99 -10.54 11.48
CA TYR A 194 -9.76 -11.94 11.70
C TYR A 194 -8.49 -12.13 12.52
N GLU A 195 -8.66 -12.69 13.72
CA GLU A 195 -7.58 -13.09 14.62
C GLU A 195 -6.86 -14.31 14.05
N ALA A 196 -5.56 -14.12 13.78
CA ALA A 196 -4.69 -15.18 13.31
C ALA A 196 -4.53 -16.25 14.40
N PRO A 197 -4.73 -17.54 14.10
CA PRO A 197 -4.40 -18.59 15.03
C PRO A 197 -2.88 -18.86 15.04
N PRO A 198 -2.33 -19.61 16.02
CA PRO A 198 -0.91 -19.95 16.05
C PRO A 198 -0.38 -20.64 14.79
N ASN A 199 -1.23 -21.39 14.07
CA ASN A 199 -0.94 -21.88 12.74
C ASN A 199 -2.01 -21.39 11.75
N PRO A 200 -1.78 -20.25 11.06
CA PRO A 200 -2.77 -19.63 10.17
C PRO A 200 -3.07 -20.43 8.89
N VAL A 201 -2.25 -21.45 8.57
CA VAL A 201 -2.44 -22.32 7.40
C VAL A 201 -3.41 -23.46 7.68
N GLU A 202 -3.43 -23.97 8.91
CA GLU A 202 -4.19 -25.18 9.27
C GLU A 202 -5.36 -24.91 10.21
N GLN A 203 -5.27 -23.85 11.01
CA GLN A 203 -6.25 -23.54 12.04
C GLN A 203 -7.22 -22.47 11.56
N LYS A 204 -8.42 -22.52 12.15
CA LYS A 204 -9.48 -21.56 11.84
C LYS A 204 -9.16 -20.20 12.49
N TRP A 205 -9.25 -19.15 11.67
CA TRP A 205 -9.20 -17.76 12.12
C TRP A 205 -10.49 -17.37 12.82
N LYS A 206 -10.40 -16.46 13.79
CA LYS A 206 -11.55 -16.03 14.58
C LYS A 206 -11.98 -14.62 14.19
N TRP A 207 -13.24 -14.48 13.80
CA TRP A 207 -13.82 -13.21 13.38
C TRP A 207 -14.23 -12.32 14.56
N HIS A 208 -13.95 -11.02 14.47
CA HIS A 208 -14.27 -9.97 15.43
C HIS A 208 -14.93 -8.76 14.76
N PRO A 209 -16.28 -8.62 14.81
CA PRO A 209 -17.01 -7.52 14.19
C PRO A 209 -17.04 -6.26 15.07
N GLU A 210 -15.88 -5.65 15.30
CA GLU A 210 -15.74 -4.62 16.34
C GLU A 210 -15.95 -3.17 15.86
N PHE A 211 -15.97 -2.94 14.55
CA PHE A 211 -16.06 -1.59 13.97
C PHE A 211 -16.76 -1.61 12.61
N ASN A 212 -17.03 -0.41 12.08
CA ASN A 212 -17.51 -0.20 10.71
C ASN A 212 -16.91 1.09 10.16
N LEU A 213 -15.85 0.95 9.37
CA LEU A 213 -15.05 2.03 8.80
C LEU A 213 -15.72 2.71 7.59
N LYS A 214 -16.88 2.21 7.15
CA LYS A 214 -17.65 2.66 5.99
C LYS A 214 -16.89 2.49 4.66
N SER A 215 -16.37 3.58 4.10
CA SER A 215 -15.64 3.61 2.84
C SER A 215 -14.15 3.57 3.15
N THR A 216 -13.43 2.59 2.62
CA THR A 216 -12.00 2.41 2.88
C THR A 216 -11.20 2.38 1.58
N GLY A 217 -10.01 2.97 1.62
CA GLY A 217 -8.91 2.70 0.70
C GLY A 217 -8.17 1.43 1.10
N ILE A 218 -7.05 1.16 0.44
CA ILE A 218 -6.24 -0.03 0.63
C ILE A 218 -4.75 0.37 0.67
N PRO A 219 -3.99 -0.10 1.68
CA PRO A 219 -4.43 -0.90 2.82
C PRO A 219 -5.15 -0.06 3.89
N ILE A 220 -5.90 -0.73 4.77
CA ILE A 220 -6.15 -0.25 6.13
C ILE A 220 -4.87 -0.48 6.92
N LEU A 221 -4.24 0.59 7.37
CA LEU A 221 -2.93 0.57 8.02
C LEU A 221 -3.10 0.33 9.53
N THR A 222 -2.18 -0.43 10.10
CA THR A 222 -2.07 -0.63 11.55
C THR A 222 -0.88 0.15 12.10
N TYR A 223 -1.10 1.01 13.09
CA TYR A 223 -0.06 1.88 13.65
C TYR A 223 -0.46 2.37 15.05
N ASP A 224 0.49 2.47 15.98
CA ASP A 224 0.25 3.08 17.29
C ASP A 224 0.37 4.62 17.15
N VAL A 225 -0.77 5.30 17.03
CA VAL A 225 -0.86 6.75 16.75
C VAL A 225 -0.61 7.55 18.02
N ASN A 226 -1.14 7.12 19.16
CA ASN A 226 -1.10 7.87 20.42
C ASN A 226 0.04 7.44 21.37
N ASN A 227 0.87 6.47 20.97
CA ASN A 227 1.96 5.87 21.73
C ASN A 227 1.50 5.17 23.03
N ASP A 228 0.33 4.55 23.03
CA ASP A 228 -0.18 3.79 24.17
C ASP A 228 0.18 2.28 24.11
N GLY A 229 0.81 1.84 23.02
CA GLY A 229 1.22 0.46 22.79
C GLY A 229 0.13 -0.43 22.21
N LEU A 230 -1.01 0.13 21.80
CA LEU A 230 -2.09 -0.57 21.11
C LEU A 230 -2.06 -0.29 19.61
N ALA A 231 -2.66 -1.20 18.85
CA ALA A 231 -2.77 -1.10 17.41
C ALA A 231 -3.98 -0.23 17.03
N ASP A 232 -3.73 0.98 16.54
CA ASP A 232 -4.76 1.83 15.92
C ASP A 232 -4.87 1.55 14.42
N LEU A 233 -5.99 1.98 13.83
CA LEU A 233 -6.25 1.84 12.41
C LEU A 233 -6.20 3.19 11.70
N ILE A 234 -5.54 3.28 10.53
CA ILE A 234 -5.57 4.45 9.66
C ILE A 234 -6.13 4.04 8.30
N TRP A 235 -7.07 4.83 7.75
CA TRP A 235 -7.62 4.56 6.42
C TRP A 235 -8.05 5.84 5.72
N GLY A 236 -8.17 5.74 4.40
CA GLY A 236 -8.76 6.77 3.57
C GLY A 236 -10.16 6.40 3.10
N GLY A 237 -11.00 7.39 2.77
CA GLY A 237 -12.26 7.21 2.07
C GLY A 237 -12.02 6.88 0.59
N GLY A 238 -11.73 5.62 0.26
CA GLY A 238 -11.38 5.23 -1.12
C GLY A 238 -12.46 5.58 -2.16
N HIS A 239 -13.72 5.61 -1.76
CA HIS A 239 -14.89 5.97 -2.58
C HIS A 239 -15.66 7.17 -2.01
N ASP A 240 -15.06 7.97 -1.12
CA ASP A 240 -15.71 9.15 -0.50
C ASP A 240 -14.67 10.22 -0.10
N TYR A 241 -15.08 11.25 0.64
CA TYR A 241 -14.19 12.19 1.31
C TYR A 241 -13.62 11.60 2.60
N GLY A 242 -12.40 12.02 2.93
CA GLY A 242 -11.88 11.86 4.26
C GLY A 242 -10.66 10.96 4.39
N LEU A 243 -9.78 11.35 5.31
CA LEU A 243 -8.79 10.51 5.95
C LEU A 243 -9.16 10.38 7.42
N PHE A 244 -8.97 9.20 7.99
CA PHE A 244 -9.41 8.88 9.35
C PHE A 244 -8.38 8.02 10.06
N TRP A 245 -8.45 8.05 11.39
CA TRP A 245 -7.88 6.99 12.20
C TRP A 245 -8.87 6.56 13.30
N ALA A 246 -8.71 5.35 13.83
CA ALA A 246 -9.51 4.82 14.91
C ALA A 246 -8.61 4.33 16.03
N GLU A 247 -8.74 4.95 17.19
CA GLU A 247 -8.03 4.65 18.42
C GLU A 247 -8.56 3.36 19.03
N GLN A 248 -7.67 2.40 19.30
CA GLN A 248 -8.02 1.23 20.07
C GLN A 248 -8.02 1.55 21.57
N CYS A 249 -9.10 1.21 22.26
CA CYS A 249 -9.22 1.37 23.71
C CYS A 249 -9.58 0.02 24.35
N LEU A 250 -8.71 -0.51 25.21
CA LEU A 250 -8.99 -1.74 25.96
C LEU A 250 -9.79 -1.46 27.25
N LYS A 251 -10.90 -2.19 27.41
CA LYS A 251 -11.70 -2.20 28.64
C LYS A 251 -11.15 -3.21 29.65
N PRO A 252 -11.44 -3.06 30.96
CA PRO A 252 -10.98 -4.01 31.99
C PRO A 252 -11.45 -5.46 31.78
N ASP A 253 -12.51 -5.69 31.00
CA ASP A 253 -13.00 -7.02 30.64
C ASP A 253 -12.31 -7.64 29.42
N GLY A 254 -11.34 -6.92 28.82
CA GLY A 254 -10.60 -7.34 27.63
C GLY A 254 -11.29 -7.03 26.30
N SER A 255 -12.49 -6.44 26.32
CA SER A 255 -13.14 -5.97 25.09
C SER A 255 -12.51 -4.67 24.58
N ARG A 256 -12.52 -4.49 23.26
CA ARG A 256 -12.04 -3.26 22.60
C ARG A 256 -13.20 -2.30 22.32
N GLU A 257 -12.92 -1.03 22.47
CA GLU A 257 -13.70 0.07 21.92
C GLU A 257 -12.84 0.81 20.90
N TRP A 258 -13.47 1.34 19.85
CA TRP A 258 -12.79 2.01 18.74
C TRP A 258 -13.31 3.44 18.65
N ILE A 259 -12.44 4.43 18.89
CA ILE A 259 -12.79 5.86 18.82
C ILE A 259 -12.30 6.42 17.49
N GLN A 260 -13.22 6.78 16.61
CA GLN A 260 -12.88 7.33 15.30
C GLN A 260 -12.57 8.83 15.39
N HIS A 261 -11.51 9.23 14.70
CA HIS A 261 -11.01 10.59 14.56
C HIS A 261 -10.84 10.96 13.09
N GLU A 262 -11.08 12.23 12.76
CA GLU A 262 -10.87 12.77 11.41
C GLU A 262 -9.44 13.32 11.29
N ILE A 263 -8.75 12.97 10.20
CA ILE A 263 -7.45 13.53 9.82
C ILE A 263 -7.63 14.69 8.85
N ASP A 264 -8.35 14.47 7.75
CA ASP A 264 -8.58 15.49 6.72
C ASP A 264 -9.83 15.17 5.89
N MET A 265 -10.85 16.02 5.97
CA MET A 265 -12.11 15.88 5.23
C MET A 265 -12.18 16.73 3.95
N SER A 266 -11.11 17.44 3.60
CA SER A 266 -11.14 18.47 2.55
C SER A 266 -11.03 17.94 1.11
N TRP A 267 -10.82 16.64 0.92
CA TRP A 267 -10.67 16.02 -0.39
C TRP A 267 -11.11 14.54 -0.37
N SER A 268 -11.33 13.97 -1.55
CA SER A 268 -11.91 12.63 -1.73
C SER A 268 -11.03 11.66 -2.50
N GLN A 269 -11.34 10.36 -2.37
CA GLN A 269 -10.70 9.23 -3.06
C GLN A 269 -9.25 9.01 -2.65
N SER A 270 -8.97 9.11 -1.36
CA SER A 270 -7.74 8.60 -0.74
C SER A 270 -7.77 7.07 -0.80
N HIS A 271 -7.30 6.52 -1.92
CA HIS A 271 -7.43 5.09 -2.23
C HIS A 271 -6.20 4.31 -1.78
N ALA A 272 -4.99 4.84 -2.01
CA ALA A 272 -3.73 4.25 -1.55
C ALA A 272 -3.10 5.04 -0.41
N LEU A 273 -2.53 4.35 0.58
CA LEU A 273 -1.88 4.94 1.74
C LEU A 273 -0.57 4.21 2.07
N VAL A 274 0.43 4.93 2.54
CA VAL A 274 1.68 4.36 3.06
C VAL A 274 2.20 5.19 4.23
N LEU A 275 2.80 4.53 5.21
CA LEU A 275 3.51 5.17 6.33
C LEU A 275 5.02 5.09 6.07
N ALA A 276 5.72 6.20 6.25
CA ALA A 276 7.17 6.25 6.18
C ALA A 276 7.72 7.38 7.07
N ASP A 277 8.85 7.15 7.75
CA ASP A 277 9.55 8.17 8.53
C ASP A 277 10.36 9.07 7.60
N LEU A 278 9.72 10.11 7.06
CA LEU A 278 10.27 10.94 6.00
C LEU A 278 11.34 11.91 6.52
N ASP A 279 11.26 12.33 7.79
CA ASP A 279 12.25 13.22 8.43
C ASP A 279 13.17 12.55 9.47
N ASN A 280 13.11 11.22 9.58
CA ASN A 280 13.98 10.41 10.42
C ASN A 280 13.89 10.82 11.90
N ASP A 281 12.68 11.12 12.36
CA ASP A 281 12.40 11.46 13.76
C ASP A 281 11.91 10.27 14.59
N GLY A 282 11.68 9.12 13.95
CA GLY A 282 11.18 7.88 14.53
C GLY A 282 9.66 7.75 14.50
N ILE A 283 8.95 8.72 13.92
CA ILE A 283 7.49 8.71 13.77
C ILE A 283 7.19 8.73 12.28
N SER A 284 6.50 7.70 11.78
CA SER A 284 6.10 7.68 10.38
C SER A 284 5.07 8.75 10.05
N GLU A 285 5.32 9.49 8.98
CA GLU A 285 4.36 10.31 8.27
C GLU A 285 3.41 9.45 7.43
N LEU A 286 2.17 9.92 7.26
CA LEU A 286 1.20 9.32 6.34
C LEU A 286 1.31 9.97 4.97
N ILE A 287 1.50 9.18 3.91
CA ILE A 287 1.52 9.63 2.52
C ILE A 287 0.30 9.06 1.79
N THR A 288 -0.45 9.93 1.12
CA THR A 288 -1.64 9.52 0.34
C THR A 288 -2.02 10.61 -0.66
N GLY A 289 -2.83 10.24 -1.65
CA GLY A 289 -3.30 11.16 -2.67
C GLY A 289 -4.56 10.68 -3.35
N LYS A 290 -5.17 11.55 -4.15
CA LYS A 290 -6.39 11.27 -4.88
C LYS A 290 -6.14 10.23 -5.97
N ARG A 291 -6.98 9.19 -6.04
CA ARG A 291 -7.06 8.34 -7.23
C ARG A 291 -7.88 9.04 -8.33
N TYR A 292 -7.23 9.83 -9.19
CA TYR A 292 -7.94 10.63 -10.20
C TYR A 292 -8.88 9.80 -11.09
N GLY A 293 -10.13 10.25 -11.21
CA GLY A 293 -11.16 9.60 -12.03
C GLY A 293 -11.49 8.18 -11.58
N ALA A 294 -11.40 7.88 -10.28
CA ALA A 294 -11.81 6.58 -9.73
C ALA A 294 -13.24 6.23 -10.18
N HIS A 295 -13.46 4.94 -10.45
CA HIS A 295 -14.74 4.33 -10.83
C HIS A 295 -15.56 5.09 -11.91
N GLY A 296 -14.88 5.79 -12.83
CA GLY A 296 -15.55 6.53 -13.90
C GLY A 296 -16.18 7.85 -13.47
N GLU A 297 -15.59 8.53 -12.47
CA GLU A 297 -15.99 9.86 -11.95
C GLU A 297 -17.34 9.88 -11.22
N GLY A 298 -17.91 8.71 -10.89
CA GLY A 298 -19.19 8.59 -10.18
C GLY A 298 -19.11 8.83 -8.67
N ASP A 299 -17.93 8.64 -8.09
CA ASP A 299 -17.70 8.80 -6.66
C ASP A 299 -17.74 10.28 -6.23
N PRO A 300 -18.11 10.57 -4.96
CA PRO A 300 -18.01 11.90 -4.37
C PRO A 300 -16.67 12.58 -4.65
N GLY A 301 -16.71 13.82 -5.14
CA GLY A 301 -15.52 14.60 -5.47
C GLY A 301 -14.65 14.02 -6.58
N GLY A 302 -15.12 13.06 -7.39
CA GLY A 302 -14.30 12.45 -8.45
C GLY A 302 -13.77 13.41 -9.51
N LYS A 303 -14.36 14.60 -9.61
CA LYS A 303 -13.93 15.71 -10.48
C LYS A 303 -13.17 16.82 -9.75
N ASP A 304 -13.00 16.70 -8.44
CA ASP A 304 -12.21 17.65 -7.67
C ASP A 304 -10.75 17.58 -8.10
N PRO A 305 -9.96 18.66 -7.90
CA PRO A 305 -8.56 18.67 -8.24
C PRO A 305 -7.79 17.48 -7.67
N THR A 306 -6.88 16.92 -8.46
CA THR A 306 -5.95 15.90 -7.99
C THR A 306 -5.06 16.47 -6.90
N CYS A 307 -4.65 15.63 -5.96
CA CYS A 307 -3.74 16.03 -4.90
C CYS A 307 -2.89 14.86 -4.44
N LEU A 308 -1.70 15.20 -3.94
CA LEU A 308 -0.79 14.30 -3.25
C LEU A 308 -0.24 15.03 -2.04
N TYR A 309 -0.34 14.40 -0.88
CA TYR A 309 0.01 14.98 0.42
C TYR A 309 0.84 14.02 1.24
N TRP A 310 1.58 14.58 2.19
CA TRP A 310 2.02 13.85 3.36
C TRP A 310 1.54 14.56 4.63
N TYR A 311 1.36 13.81 5.70
CA TYR A 311 0.81 14.28 6.97
C TYR A 311 1.76 13.92 8.10
N LYS A 312 2.20 14.94 8.84
CA LYS A 312 3.01 14.75 10.05
C LYS A 312 2.13 14.57 11.27
N LEU A 313 2.35 13.50 12.01
CA LEU A 313 1.70 13.25 13.29
C LEU A 313 2.44 13.94 14.43
N ASP A 314 1.73 14.76 15.18
CA ASP A 314 2.11 15.12 16.55
C ASP A 314 1.42 14.15 17.51
N ARG A 315 2.19 13.22 18.10
CA ARG A 315 1.65 12.18 18.99
C ARG A 315 1.10 12.76 20.31
N ASP A 316 1.65 13.88 20.79
CA ASP A 316 1.23 14.47 22.07
C ASP A 316 -0.18 15.07 21.96
N SER A 317 -0.47 15.74 20.84
CA SER A 317 -1.79 16.31 20.57
C SER A 317 -2.69 15.41 19.72
N GLN A 318 -2.16 14.31 19.18
CA GLN A 318 -2.83 13.40 18.23
C GLN A 318 -3.36 14.15 16.98
N THR A 319 -2.62 15.18 16.55
CA THR A 319 -3.01 16.02 15.41
C THR A 319 -2.11 15.79 14.22
N TRP A 320 -2.69 15.87 13.03
CA TRP A 320 -1.99 15.68 11.76
C TRP A 320 -1.83 17.00 11.03
N THR A 321 -0.59 17.35 10.69
CA THR A 321 -0.27 18.54 9.89
C THR A 321 -0.03 18.13 8.44
N ARG A 322 -0.86 18.65 7.53
CA ARG A 322 -0.76 18.38 6.09
C ARG A 322 0.32 19.22 5.40
N TYR A 323 1.06 18.58 4.51
CA TYR A 323 2.00 19.20 3.59
C TYR A 323 1.70 18.77 2.14
N THR A 324 1.79 19.71 1.21
CA THR A 324 1.49 19.49 -0.21
C THR A 324 2.70 19.06 -1.00
N LEU A 325 2.62 17.89 -1.62
CA LEU A 325 3.56 17.45 -2.65
C LEU A 325 3.11 17.98 -4.02
N ASP A 326 1.83 17.82 -4.34
CA ASP A 326 1.24 18.32 -5.59
C ASP A 326 -0.26 18.61 -5.44
N TYR A 327 -0.76 19.59 -6.19
CA TYR A 327 -2.17 19.93 -6.24
C TYR A 327 -2.57 20.45 -7.63
N GLY A 328 -3.62 19.86 -8.19
CA GLY A 328 -4.28 20.34 -9.42
C GLY A 328 -3.48 20.15 -10.71
N THR A 329 -2.37 19.41 -10.69
CA THR A 329 -1.55 19.20 -11.91
C THR A 329 -1.84 17.87 -12.63
N GLY A 330 -2.71 17.03 -12.07
CA GLY A 330 -3.01 15.68 -12.55
C GLY A 330 -2.32 14.57 -11.76
N VAL A 331 -1.38 14.92 -10.87
CA VAL A 331 -0.73 13.96 -9.96
C VAL A 331 -1.63 13.63 -8.79
N GLY A 332 -1.68 12.33 -8.47
CA GLY A 332 -2.44 11.78 -7.36
C GLY A 332 -1.69 10.62 -6.71
N GLY A 333 -2.40 9.75 -6.00
CA GLY A 333 -1.82 8.58 -5.31
C GLY A 333 -2.11 7.23 -5.97
N GLY A 334 -2.90 7.21 -7.06
CA GLY A 334 -3.22 5.99 -7.80
C GLY A 334 -3.83 4.90 -6.91
N MET A 335 -3.38 3.67 -7.14
CA MET A 335 -3.72 2.44 -6.41
C MET A 335 -2.60 1.97 -5.47
N GLN A 336 -1.39 2.53 -5.62
CA GLN A 336 -0.22 2.12 -4.85
C GLN A 336 0.78 3.27 -4.82
N ILE A 337 1.38 3.55 -3.65
CA ILE A 337 2.46 4.54 -3.51
C ILE A 337 3.67 3.79 -2.95
N CYS A 338 4.85 3.98 -3.55
CA CYS A 338 6.08 3.38 -3.07
C CYS A 338 7.00 4.44 -2.47
N VAL A 339 7.70 4.06 -1.40
CA VAL A 339 8.65 4.91 -0.69
C VAL A 339 9.95 4.16 -0.51
N ALA A 340 11.07 4.76 -0.94
CA ALA A 340 12.40 4.18 -0.81
C ALA A 340 13.45 5.30 -0.91
N ASP A 341 14.64 5.05 -0.37
CA ASP A 341 15.83 5.87 -0.66
C ASP A 341 16.36 5.48 -2.05
N ILE A 342 15.83 6.12 -3.10
CA ILE A 342 16.00 5.65 -4.49
C ILE A 342 17.40 5.94 -5.03
N ASN A 343 18.09 6.91 -4.44
CA ASN A 343 19.41 7.37 -4.84
C ASN A 343 20.51 7.05 -3.79
N GLY A 344 20.15 6.38 -2.68
CA GLY A 344 21.08 5.95 -1.64
C GLY A 344 21.65 7.09 -0.78
N ASN A 345 20.95 8.22 -0.67
CA ASN A 345 21.40 9.40 0.07
C ASN A 345 20.98 9.42 1.55
N GLY A 346 20.25 8.40 1.99
CA GLY A 346 19.70 8.25 3.34
C GLY A 346 18.37 8.96 3.58
N LYS A 347 17.70 9.44 2.53
CA LYS A 347 16.39 10.11 2.59
C LYS A 347 15.38 9.36 1.75
N LEU A 348 14.16 9.28 2.25
CA LEU A 348 13.09 8.57 1.54
C LEU A 348 12.46 9.46 0.47
N ASP A 349 12.40 8.91 -0.74
CA ASP A 349 11.73 9.46 -1.92
C ASP A 349 10.36 8.79 -2.10
N ILE A 350 9.46 9.46 -2.84
CA ILE A 350 8.08 8.98 -3.03
C ILE A 350 7.83 8.78 -4.53
N VAL A 351 7.43 7.57 -4.92
CA VAL A 351 6.93 7.27 -6.27
C VAL A 351 5.42 7.20 -6.23
N ALA A 352 4.78 8.06 -7.04
CA ALA A 352 3.34 8.24 -7.10
C ALA A 352 2.83 8.00 -8.52
N PRO A 353 2.12 6.88 -8.76
CA PRO A 353 1.45 6.60 -10.02
C PRO A 353 0.03 7.21 -10.02
N GLY A 354 -0.52 7.37 -11.21
CA GLY A 354 -1.94 7.56 -11.42
C GLY A 354 -2.30 7.67 -12.90
N LYS A 355 -3.58 7.91 -13.18
CA LYS A 355 -4.04 8.23 -14.55
C LYS A 355 -3.40 9.50 -15.14
N GLY A 356 -2.79 10.33 -14.31
CA GLY A 356 -2.05 11.52 -14.74
C GLY A 356 -0.56 11.29 -15.05
N GLY A 357 -0.04 10.08 -14.84
CA GLY A 357 1.38 9.76 -15.03
C GLY A 357 1.99 8.96 -13.88
N LEU A 358 3.27 8.65 -14.03
CA LEU A 358 4.16 8.11 -13.01
C LEU A 358 5.17 9.19 -12.63
N TYR A 359 5.20 9.56 -11.35
CA TYR A 359 6.02 10.66 -10.84
C TYR A 359 6.90 10.21 -9.69
N LEU A 360 8.11 10.77 -9.63
CA LEU A 360 9.03 10.65 -8.51
C LEU A 360 9.11 12.01 -7.80
N PHE A 361 8.99 12.00 -6.48
CA PHE A 361 9.26 13.12 -5.60
C PHE A 361 10.54 12.80 -4.84
N GLU A 362 11.66 13.37 -5.30
CA GLU A 362 13.01 13.12 -4.78
C GLU A 362 13.34 14.10 -3.64
N GLN A 363 13.62 13.58 -2.45
CA GLN A 363 13.91 14.36 -1.26
C GLN A 363 15.31 15.01 -1.34
N GLN A 364 15.37 16.32 -1.05
CA GLN A 364 16.58 17.15 -1.21
C GLN A 364 17.42 17.27 0.05
#